data_AF-A0A5C6CU36-F1
#
_entry.id   AF-A0A5C6CU36-F1
#
_cell.length_a   1.000
_cell.length_b   1.000
_cell.length_c   1.000
_cell.angle_alpha   90.00
_cell.angle_beta   90.00
_cell.angle_gamma   90.00
#
_symmetry.space_group_name_H-M   'P 1'
#
loop_
_entity.id
_entity.type
_entity.pdbx_description
1 polymer ?
#
loop_
_entity_poly.entity_id
_entity_poly.type
_entity_poly.pdbx_seq_one_letter_code
_entity_poly.pdbx_strand_id
1 'polypeptide(L)'
;MAKITLTRSQWKTFKTDHHLSKSKLFAKADVGPTIDSLQKAQKAYTTSPSAKTLGSYFEKLDKLNKAMTKFVALKKNKDELTNGDKAMKKIEGWKQEISKQMKYLADYQRDNASALAQSDVQSLKADFKTMGF
;
A
#
# COMPACT_ATOMS: atom_id res chain seq x y z
N MET A 1 11.06 -7.40 -6.56
CA MET A 1 10.29 -6.83 -5.43
C MET A 1 8.79 -7.06 -5.63
N ALA A 2 7.94 -6.92 -4.61
CA ALA A 2 6.48 -6.99 -4.74
C ALA A 2 5.88 -5.62 -5.13
N LYS A 3 5.79 -5.34 -6.44
CA LYS A 3 5.19 -4.10 -6.94
C LYS A 3 3.71 -4.02 -6.55
N ILE A 4 3.36 -3.08 -5.69
CA ILE A 4 1.96 -2.77 -5.37
C ILE A 4 1.30 -2.23 -6.65
N THR A 5 0.27 -2.93 -7.12
CA THR A 5 -0.49 -2.56 -8.31
C THR A 5 -1.51 -1.48 -8.00
N LEU A 6 -2.07 -1.50 -6.79
CA LEU A 6 -3.14 -0.61 -6.31
C LEU A 6 -2.80 0.88 -6.45
N THR A 7 -3.42 1.54 -7.42
CA THR A 7 -3.39 3.00 -7.58
C THR A 7 -4.75 3.64 -7.29
N ARG A 8 -4.79 4.96 -7.08
CA ARG A 8 -6.05 5.72 -6.91
C ARG A 8 -7.01 5.54 -8.08
N SER A 9 -6.49 5.40 -9.30
CA SER A 9 -7.26 5.12 -10.51
C SER A 9 -7.88 3.71 -10.45
N GLN A 10 -7.07 2.68 -10.22
CA GLN A 10 -7.57 1.30 -10.07
C GLN A 10 -8.61 1.16 -8.95
N TRP A 11 -8.42 1.86 -7.83
CA TRP A 11 -9.39 1.90 -6.74
C TRP A 11 -10.71 2.59 -7.12
N LYS A 12 -10.66 3.65 -7.95
CA LYS A 12 -11.86 4.29 -8.50
C LYS A 12 -12.60 3.35 -9.44
N THR A 13 -11.90 2.71 -10.37
CA THR A 13 -12.45 1.72 -11.32
C THR A 13 -13.08 0.55 -10.57
N PHE A 14 -12.35 -0.09 -9.65
CA PHE A 14 -12.86 -1.17 -8.78
C PHE A 14 -14.14 -0.79 -8.02
N LYS A 15 -14.24 0.44 -7.51
CA LYS A 15 -15.46 0.91 -6.85
C LYS A 15 -16.64 1.14 -7.80
N THR A 16 -16.39 1.37 -9.09
CA THR A 16 -17.44 1.49 -10.12
C THR A 16 -17.88 0.12 -10.63
N ASP A 17 -16.91 -0.74 -11.01
CA ASP A 17 -17.12 -2.06 -11.61
C ASP A 17 -17.99 -2.97 -10.73
N HIS A 18 -17.74 -2.94 -9.42
CA HIS A 18 -18.49 -3.71 -8.42
C HIS A 18 -19.63 -2.90 -7.76
N HIS A 19 -20.01 -1.75 -8.35
CA HIS A 19 -21.09 -0.84 -7.91
C HIS A 19 -20.93 -0.27 -6.48
N LEU A 20 -19.75 -0.42 -5.90
CA LEU A 20 -19.42 -0.09 -4.52
C LEU A 20 -19.49 1.41 -4.21
N SER A 21 -19.41 2.26 -5.24
CA SER A 21 -19.48 3.72 -5.17
C SER A 21 -20.85 4.28 -4.81
N LYS A 22 -21.94 3.53 -5.04
CA LYS A 22 -23.32 4.01 -4.80
C LYS A 22 -23.74 3.97 -3.32
N SER A 23 -23.10 3.14 -2.49
CA SER A 23 -23.47 2.96 -1.08
C SER A 23 -22.76 3.99 -0.17
N LYS A 24 -23.54 4.78 0.58
CA LYS A 24 -23.03 5.86 1.45
C LYS A 24 -22.05 5.37 2.53
N LEU A 25 -22.12 4.09 2.92
CA LEU A 25 -21.16 3.46 3.84
C LEU A 25 -19.76 3.37 3.26
N PHE A 26 -19.64 3.10 1.95
CA PHE A 26 -18.36 3.01 1.26
C PHE A 26 -17.69 4.36 1.04
N ALA A 27 -18.47 5.45 0.92
CA ALA A 27 -17.92 6.81 0.91
C ALA A 27 -17.24 7.15 2.25
N LYS A 28 -17.80 6.71 3.38
CA LYS A 28 -17.19 6.84 4.71
C LYS A 28 -15.96 5.95 4.93
N ALA A 29 -15.71 4.99 4.04
CA ALA A 29 -14.60 4.05 4.09
C ALA A 29 -13.66 4.19 2.88
N ASP A 30 -13.55 5.37 2.26
CA ASP A 30 -12.69 5.52 1.09
C ASP A 30 -11.21 5.34 1.44
N VAL A 31 -10.63 4.23 0.98
CA VAL A 31 -9.21 3.89 1.14
C VAL A 31 -8.29 4.80 0.29
N GLY A 32 -8.86 5.47 -0.72
CA GLY A 32 -8.11 6.23 -1.72
C GLY A 32 -7.17 7.33 -1.21
N PRO A 33 -7.54 8.20 -0.24
CA PRO A 33 -6.62 9.18 0.34
C PRO A 33 -5.38 8.54 1.00
N THR A 34 -5.51 7.30 1.48
CA THR A 34 -4.38 6.51 2.01
C THR A 34 -3.50 5.96 0.87
N ILE A 35 -4.08 5.59 -0.27
CA ILE A 35 -3.33 5.25 -1.50
C ILE A 35 -2.56 6.48 -2.02
N ASP A 36 -3.21 7.64 -2.11
CA ASP A 36 -2.59 8.91 -2.52
C ASP A 36 -1.41 9.28 -1.59
N SER A 37 -1.58 9.03 -0.28
CA SER A 37 -0.52 9.23 0.73
C SER A 37 0.62 8.22 0.58
N LEU A 38 0.32 6.94 0.29
CA LEU A 38 1.31 5.91 0.06
C LEU A 38 2.16 6.20 -1.18
N GLN A 39 1.55 6.58 -2.29
CA GLN A 39 2.27 6.90 -3.54
C GLN A 39 3.20 8.12 -3.36
N LYS A 40 2.80 9.12 -2.57
CA LYS A 40 3.67 10.24 -2.17
C LYS A 40 4.85 9.77 -1.33
N ALA A 41 4.64 8.90 -0.34
CA ALA A 41 5.71 8.36 0.49
C ALA A 41 6.68 7.47 -0.30
N GLN A 42 6.16 6.64 -1.22
CA GLN A 42 6.97 5.84 -2.14
C GLN A 42 7.87 6.74 -3.00
N LYS A 43 7.31 7.78 -3.63
CA LYS A 43 8.10 8.72 -4.45
C LYS A 43 9.14 9.49 -3.63
N ALA A 44 8.81 9.89 -2.41
CA ALA A 44 9.77 10.52 -1.50
C ALA A 44 10.94 9.57 -1.17
N TYR A 45 10.63 8.28 -0.94
CA TYR A 45 11.62 7.26 -0.64
C TYR A 45 12.52 6.92 -1.84
N THR A 46 11.99 6.79 -3.07
CA THR A 46 12.83 6.55 -4.26
C THR A 46 13.66 7.77 -4.67
N THR A 47 13.14 8.98 -4.48
CA THR A 47 13.87 10.23 -4.80
C THR A 47 15.02 10.48 -3.81
N SER A 48 14.77 10.22 -2.53
CA SER A 48 15.68 10.47 -1.42
C SER A 48 15.59 9.34 -0.38
N PRO A 49 16.23 8.18 -0.62
CA PRO A 49 16.21 7.07 0.31
C PRO A 49 16.98 7.41 1.59
N SER A 50 16.35 7.15 2.74
CA SER A 50 16.87 7.39 4.08
C SER A 50 16.02 6.61 5.10
N ALA A 51 16.50 6.41 6.32
CA ALA A 51 15.69 5.82 7.40
C ALA A 51 14.35 6.55 7.62
N LYS A 52 14.33 7.88 7.47
CA LYS A 52 13.13 8.73 7.64
C LYS A 52 12.10 8.54 6.52
N THR A 53 12.53 8.45 5.27
CA THR A 53 11.63 8.22 4.13
C THR A 53 11.18 6.77 4.02
N LEU A 54 12.03 5.80 4.40
CA LEU A 54 11.68 4.40 4.59
C LEU A 54 10.60 4.21 5.67
N GLY A 55 10.81 4.74 6.87
CA GLY A 55 9.85 4.66 7.97
C GLY A 55 8.51 5.32 7.64
N SER A 56 8.53 6.46 6.94
CA SER A 56 7.31 7.11 6.42
C SER A 56 6.56 6.22 5.42
N TYR A 57 7.27 5.56 4.49
CA TYR A 57 6.68 4.64 3.51
C TYR A 57 6.07 3.40 4.20
N PHE A 58 6.76 2.81 5.18
CA PHE A 58 6.25 1.71 6.00
C PHE A 58 5.00 2.11 6.80
N GLU A 59 4.99 3.30 7.42
CA GLU A 59 3.84 3.86 8.14
C GLU A 59 2.63 4.06 7.21
N LYS A 60 2.83 4.44 5.93
CA LYS A 60 1.71 4.54 4.98
C LYS A 60 1.23 3.17 4.49
N LEU A 61 2.10 2.16 4.42
CA LEU A 61 1.70 0.77 4.10
C LEU A 61 0.83 0.17 5.21
N ASP A 62 1.24 0.32 6.47
CA ASP A 62 0.45 -0.09 7.63
C ASP A 62 -0.92 0.61 7.66
N LYS A 63 -0.95 1.92 7.44
CA LYS A 63 -2.19 2.69 7.35
C LYS A 63 -3.08 2.22 6.19
N LEU A 64 -2.51 1.87 5.03
CA LEU A 64 -3.25 1.30 3.91
C LEU A 64 -3.81 -0.08 4.24
N ASN A 65 -3.02 -0.96 4.85
CA ASN A 65 -3.46 -2.29 5.28
C ASN A 65 -4.62 -2.21 6.31
N LYS A 66 -4.51 -1.29 7.27
CA LYS A 66 -5.56 -1.00 8.27
C LYS A 66 -6.82 -0.42 7.62
N ALA A 67 -6.68 0.47 6.63
CA ALA A 67 -7.82 1.01 5.87
C ALA A 67 -8.53 -0.07 5.04
N MET A 68 -7.77 -0.91 4.32
CA MET A 68 -8.28 -2.07 3.57
C MET A 68 -8.97 -3.09 4.48
N THR A 69 -8.42 -3.36 5.66
CA THR A 69 -9.01 -4.28 6.64
C THR A 69 -10.32 -3.73 7.23
N LYS A 70 -10.36 -2.44 7.58
CA LYS A 70 -11.61 -1.76 8.00
C LYS A 70 -12.66 -1.78 6.89
N PHE A 71 -12.26 -1.57 5.63
CA PHE A 71 -13.14 -1.67 4.48
C PHE A 71 -13.76 -3.08 4.38
N VAL A 72 -12.96 -4.15 4.37
CA VAL A 72 -13.47 -5.53 4.35
C VAL A 72 -14.44 -5.81 5.50
N ALA A 73 -14.08 -5.43 6.72
CA ALA A 73 -14.93 -5.65 7.90
C ALA A 73 -16.30 -4.95 7.79
N LEU A 74 -16.32 -3.67 7.39
CA LEU A 74 -17.55 -2.91 7.21
C LEU A 74 -18.49 -3.53 6.16
N LYS A 75 -17.93 -4.15 5.11
CA LYS A 75 -18.71 -4.78 4.04
C LYS A 75 -19.17 -6.20 4.38
N LYS A 76 -18.35 -6.99 5.09
CA LYS A 76 -18.77 -8.29 5.64
C LYS A 76 -19.95 -8.13 6.60
N ASN A 77 -19.91 -7.13 7.48
CA ASN A 77 -20.95 -6.88 8.49
C ASN A 77 -22.28 -6.30 7.91
N LYS A 78 -22.45 -6.30 6.58
CA LYS A 78 -23.61 -5.70 5.89
C LYS A 78 -24.15 -6.51 4.71
N ASP A 79 -23.61 -7.71 4.44
CA ASP A 79 -23.94 -8.56 3.28
C ASP A 79 -23.88 -7.91 1.87
N GLU A 80 -23.53 -6.62 1.75
CA GLU A 80 -23.17 -5.91 0.52
C GLU A 80 -21.92 -6.49 -0.20
N LEU A 81 -21.44 -7.67 0.21
CA LEU A 81 -20.34 -8.45 -0.36
C LEU A 81 -20.73 -9.90 -0.75
N THR A 82 -21.97 -10.34 -0.52
CA THR A 82 -22.42 -11.73 -0.75
C THR A 82 -22.26 -12.21 -2.20
N ASN A 83 -22.47 -11.34 -3.18
CA ASN A 83 -22.21 -11.62 -4.61
C ASN A 83 -20.75 -11.33 -5.04
N GLY A 84 -19.83 -11.16 -4.09
CA GLY A 84 -18.56 -10.44 -4.27
C GLY A 84 -17.29 -11.28 -4.35
N ASP A 85 -17.34 -12.59 -4.63
CA ASP A 85 -16.17 -13.49 -4.60
C ASP A 85 -14.96 -12.96 -5.42
N LYS A 86 -15.19 -12.47 -6.64
CA LYS A 86 -14.16 -11.80 -7.47
C LYS A 86 -13.64 -10.50 -6.85
N ALA A 87 -14.51 -9.72 -6.20
CA ALA A 87 -14.13 -8.46 -5.57
C ALA A 87 -13.27 -8.68 -4.31
N MET A 88 -13.63 -9.67 -3.49
CA MET A 88 -12.83 -10.07 -2.33
C MET A 88 -11.48 -10.65 -2.74
N LYS A 89 -11.42 -11.51 -3.78
CA LYS A 89 -10.15 -12.02 -4.31
C LYS A 89 -9.22 -10.88 -4.77
N LYS A 90 -9.75 -9.81 -5.35
CA LYS A 90 -8.97 -8.62 -5.75
C LYS A 90 -8.50 -7.78 -4.55
N ILE A 91 -9.35 -7.60 -3.52
CA ILE A 91 -8.96 -6.93 -2.27
C ILE A 91 -7.88 -7.71 -1.51
N GLU A 92 -8.02 -9.03 -1.40
CA GLU A 92 -7.04 -9.89 -0.74
C GLU A 92 -5.72 -9.96 -1.53
N GLY A 93 -5.76 -9.93 -2.87
CA GLY A 93 -4.58 -9.76 -3.71
C GLY A 93 -3.79 -8.49 -3.35
N TRP A 94 -4.46 -7.34 -3.25
CA TRP A 94 -3.83 -6.10 -2.81
C TRP A 94 -3.32 -6.15 -1.35
N LYS A 95 -4.04 -6.81 -0.43
CA LYS A 95 -3.54 -7.04 0.95
C LYS A 95 -2.30 -7.93 0.98
N GLN A 96 -2.18 -8.90 0.08
CA GLN A 96 -0.98 -9.72 -0.07
C GLN A 96 0.19 -8.92 -0.68
N GLU A 97 -0.06 -8.07 -1.68
CA GLU A 97 0.97 -7.14 -2.20
C GLU A 97 1.51 -6.23 -1.09
N ILE A 98 0.62 -5.58 -0.32
CA ILE A 98 0.99 -4.71 0.80
C ILE A 98 1.78 -5.49 1.86
N SER A 99 1.32 -6.67 2.27
CA SER A 99 2.01 -7.50 3.26
C SER A 99 3.40 -7.97 2.78
N LYS A 100 3.54 -8.35 1.51
CA LYS A 100 4.83 -8.71 0.91
C LYS A 100 5.78 -7.52 0.88
N GLN A 101 5.28 -6.33 0.55
CA GLN A 101 6.06 -5.10 0.56
C GLN A 101 6.47 -4.67 1.97
N MET A 102 5.56 -4.76 2.96
CA MET A 102 5.89 -4.49 4.37
C MET A 102 6.97 -5.43 4.88
N LYS A 103 6.86 -6.75 4.63
CA LYS A 103 7.91 -7.70 5.00
C LYS A 103 9.24 -7.34 4.35
N TYR A 104 9.25 -7.13 3.03
CA TYR A 104 10.48 -6.78 2.30
C TYR A 104 11.15 -5.53 2.88
N LEU A 105 10.39 -4.48 3.23
CA LEU A 105 10.96 -3.26 3.79
C LEU A 105 11.52 -3.47 5.21
N ALA A 106 10.94 -4.37 6.01
CA ALA A 106 11.48 -4.75 7.31
C ALA A 106 12.78 -5.56 7.18
N ASP A 107 12.81 -6.52 6.24
CA ASP A 107 14.02 -7.28 5.89
C ASP A 107 15.12 -6.31 5.40
N TYR A 108 14.80 -5.41 4.46
CA TYR A 108 15.71 -4.38 3.95
C TYR A 108 16.22 -3.43 5.05
N GLN A 109 15.35 -2.99 5.96
CA GLN A 109 15.73 -2.12 7.08
C GLN A 109 16.69 -2.81 8.04
N ARG A 110 16.50 -4.11 8.30
CA ARG A 110 17.40 -4.92 9.13
C ARG A 110 18.75 -5.08 8.45
N ASP A 111 18.74 -5.45 7.17
CA ASP A 111 19.95 -5.83 6.43
C ASP A 111 20.82 -4.61 6.05
N ASN A 112 20.22 -3.42 5.95
CA ASN A 112 20.90 -2.17 5.56
C ASN A 112 20.92 -1.14 6.70
N ALA A 113 20.73 -1.55 7.95
CA ALA A 113 20.60 -0.65 9.11
C ALA A 113 21.76 0.36 9.21
N SER A 114 23.00 -0.06 8.97
CA SER A 114 24.19 0.80 9.01
C SER A 114 24.18 1.89 7.93
N ALA A 115 23.88 1.53 6.68
CA ALA A 115 23.81 2.48 5.56
C ALA A 115 22.64 3.47 5.72
N LEU A 116 21.50 2.98 6.24
CA LEU A 116 20.32 3.80 6.57
C LEU A 116 20.59 4.78 7.72
N ALA A 117 21.42 4.40 8.70
CA ALA A 117 21.85 5.27 9.80
C ALA A 117 22.89 6.32 9.34
N GLN A 118 23.89 5.90 8.56
CA GLN A 118 24.90 6.79 7.97
C GLN A 118 24.34 7.71 6.88
N SER A 119 23.12 7.45 6.40
CA SER A 119 22.45 8.20 5.32
C SER A 119 23.26 8.25 4.01
N ASP A 120 23.89 7.13 3.63
CA ASP A 120 24.54 7.00 2.33
C ASP A 120 23.49 6.90 1.20
N VAL A 121 23.02 8.05 0.76
CA VAL A 121 22.01 8.18 -0.30
C VAL A 121 22.51 7.60 -1.63
N GLN A 122 23.82 7.45 -1.87
CA GLN A 122 24.34 6.90 -3.13
C GLN A 122 24.31 5.37 -3.13
N SER A 123 24.83 4.71 -2.08
CA SER A 123 24.73 3.25 -1.97
C SER A 123 23.26 2.81 -1.92
N LEU A 124 22.43 3.50 -1.14
CA LEU A 124 20.98 3.26 -1.12
C LEU A 124 20.35 3.47 -2.52
N LYS A 125 20.76 4.48 -3.30
CA LYS A 125 20.24 4.67 -4.67
C LYS A 125 20.72 3.60 -5.66
N ALA A 126 21.93 3.08 -5.51
CA ALA A 126 22.44 1.99 -6.34
C ALA A 126 21.59 0.73 -6.14
N ASP A 127 21.32 0.37 -4.88
CA ASP A 127 20.39 -0.71 -4.50
C ASP A 127 18.99 -0.47 -5.07
N PHE A 128 18.41 0.71 -4.88
CA PHE A 128 17.08 1.01 -5.40
C PHE A 128 16.97 0.87 -6.93
N LYS A 129 18.06 1.17 -7.65
CA LYS A 129 18.15 1.00 -9.10
C LYS A 129 18.26 -0.48 -9.53
N THR A 130 19.03 -1.31 -8.82
CA THR A 130 19.08 -2.77 -9.10
C THR A 130 17.79 -3.48 -8.70
N MET A 131 17.03 -2.93 -7.75
CA MET A 131 15.77 -3.47 -7.25
C MET A 131 14.54 -3.13 -8.12
N GLY A 132 14.70 -2.29 -9.15
CA GLY A 132 13.70 -2.06 -10.21
C GLY A 132 12.63 -1.00 -9.89
N PHE A 133 13.05 0.16 -9.38
CA PHE A 133 12.20 1.33 -9.10
C PHE A 133 12.21 2.41 -10.18
#